data_AF-A0A090T9V0-F1
#
_entry.id   AF-A0A090T9V0-F1
#
_cell.length_a   1.000
_cell.length_b   1.000
_cell.length_c   1.000
_cell.angle_alpha   90.00
_cell.angle_beta   90.00
_cell.angle_gamma   90.00
#
_symmetry.space_group_name_H-M   'P 1'
#
loop_
_entity.id
_entity.type
_entity.pdbx_description
1 polymer ?
#
loop_
_entity_poly.entity_id
_entity_poly.type
_entity_poly.pdbx_seq_one_letter_code
_entity_poly.pdbx_strand_id
1 'polypeptide(L)'
;MIIDELEVELFINSMRMQLGSTTQMLYKPDVILSELNTYTHLEDGDIVMTGTPQGVGEIVAGDRFLGRIKHQGKAIIEVEWMAV
;
A
#
# COMPACT_ATOMS: atom_id res chain seq x y z
N MET A 1 12.77 7.77 -7.40
CA MET A 1 12.48 8.02 -5.96
C MET A 1 12.95 6.79 -5.20
N ILE A 2 13.83 6.91 -4.20
CA ILE A 2 14.32 5.71 -3.48
C ILE A 2 13.32 5.36 -2.40
N ILE A 3 12.55 4.28 -2.61
CA ILE A 3 11.51 3.77 -1.69
C ILE A 3 11.84 2.35 -1.20
N ASP A 4 13.13 2.02 -1.20
CA ASP A 4 13.59 0.71 -0.75
C ASP A 4 13.34 0.58 0.77
N GLU A 5 12.96 -0.62 1.22
CA GLU A 5 12.75 -0.96 2.63
C GLU A 5 11.45 -0.46 3.31
N LEU A 6 10.46 0.01 2.55
CA LEU A 6 9.11 0.18 3.09
C LEU A 6 8.33 -1.14 3.13
N GLU A 7 7.51 -1.29 4.15
CA GLU A 7 6.54 -2.37 4.29
C GLU A 7 5.13 -1.78 4.47
N VAL A 8 4.14 -2.44 3.87
CA VAL A 8 2.73 -2.19 4.13
C VAL A 8 2.15 -3.40 4.89
N GLU A 9 1.38 -3.12 5.93
CA GLU A 9 0.70 -4.12 6.73
C GLU A 9 -0.76 -3.71 6.93
N LEU A 10 -1.67 -4.67 6.77
CA LEU A 10 -3.11 -4.45 6.99
C LEU A 10 -3.65 -5.51 7.95
N PHE A 11 -4.35 -5.06 8.98
CA PHE A 11 -5.14 -5.91 9.85
C PHE A 11 -6.63 -5.63 9.66
N ILE A 12 -7.43 -6.68 9.74
CA ILE A 12 -8.89 -6.61 9.83
C ILE A 12 -9.29 -7.36 11.10
N ASN A 13 -10.01 -6.69 12.00
CA ASN A 13 -10.42 -7.25 13.29
C ASN A 13 -9.25 -7.88 14.08
N SER A 14 -8.12 -7.18 14.11
CA SER A 14 -6.85 -7.63 14.74
C SER A 14 -6.15 -8.81 14.06
N MET A 15 -6.71 -9.38 12.98
CA MET A 15 -6.05 -10.41 12.18
C MET A 15 -5.24 -9.76 11.06
N ARG A 16 -3.96 -10.13 10.92
CA ARG A 16 -3.12 -9.62 9.84
C ARG A 16 -3.52 -10.26 8.51
N MET A 17 -4.11 -9.47 7.64
CA MET A 17 -4.59 -9.93 6.34
C MET A 17 -3.56 -9.72 5.25
N GLN A 18 -2.82 -8.61 5.29
CA GLN A 18 -1.81 -8.30 4.29
C GLN A 18 -0.49 -7.89 4.91
N LEU A 19 0.60 -8.32 4.29
CA LEU A 19 1.97 -7.91 4.60
C LEU A 19 2.78 -7.95 3.30
N GLY A 20 3.46 -6.85 2.97
CA GLY A 20 4.35 -6.82 1.81
C GLY A 20 5.40 -5.73 1.91
N SER A 21 6.52 -5.93 1.24
CA SER A 21 7.59 -4.93 1.12
C SER A 21 7.70 -4.40 -0.30
N THR A 22 8.13 -3.14 -0.45
CA THR A 22 8.50 -2.55 -1.74
C THR A 22 9.61 -3.34 -2.45
N THR A 23 10.40 -4.13 -1.71
CA THR A 23 11.39 -5.05 -2.28
C THR A 23 10.76 -6.19 -3.10
N GLN A 24 9.51 -6.55 -2.81
CA GLN A 24 8.77 -7.65 -3.46
C GLN A 24 7.89 -7.16 -4.63
N MET A 25 7.84 -5.85 -4.90
CA MET A 25 7.08 -5.31 -6.02
C MET A 25 7.63 -5.80 -7.36
N LEU A 26 6.74 -6.36 -8.20
CA LEU A 26 7.09 -6.80 -9.57
C LEU A 26 7.59 -5.63 -10.43
N TYR A 27 6.93 -4.48 -10.32
CA TYR A 27 7.33 -3.23 -10.96
C TYR A 27 7.55 -2.19 -9.89
N LYS A 28 8.72 -1.55 -9.90
CA LYS A 28 9.05 -0.48 -8.96
C LYS A 28 8.28 0.80 -9.30
N PRO A 29 8.01 1.69 -8.34
CA PRO A 29 7.30 2.95 -8.57
C PRO A 29 7.90 3.80 -9.71
N ASP A 30 9.22 3.86 -9.82
CA ASP A 30 9.90 4.58 -10.92
C ASP A 30 9.60 3.94 -12.30
N VAL A 31 9.45 2.61 -12.38
CA VAL A 31 9.08 1.90 -13.61
C VAL A 31 7.62 2.19 -13.97
N ILE A 32 6.71 2.14 -12.98
CA ILE A 32 5.28 2.46 -13.17
C ILE A 32 5.12 3.90 -13.68
N LEU A 33 5.84 4.85 -13.08
CA LEU A 33 5.80 6.25 -13.48
C LEU A 33 6.34 6.46 -14.89
N SER A 34 7.46 5.82 -15.24
CA SER A 34 8.01 5.88 -16.59
C SER A 34 7.03 5.35 -17.63
N GLU A 35 6.32 4.26 -17.32
CA GLU A 35 5.36 3.64 -18.23
C GLU A 35 4.12 4.53 -18.42
N LEU A 36 3.55 5.06 -17.33
CA LEU A 36 2.40 5.98 -17.39
C LEU A 36 2.69 7.19 -18.28
N ASN A 37 3.88 7.76 -18.18
CA ASN A 37 4.30 8.92 -18.96
C ASN A 37 4.39 8.67 -20.48
N THR A 38 4.32 7.41 -20.93
CA THR A 38 4.33 7.09 -22.38
C THR A 38 2.98 7.31 -23.05
N TYR A 39 1.88 7.27 -22.29
CA TYR A 39 0.53 7.34 -22.84
C TYR A 39 -0.42 8.30 -22.12
N THR A 40 -0.04 8.84 -20.95
CA THR A 40 -0.78 9.89 -20.25
C THR A 40 0.17 10.92 -19.67
N HIS A 41 -0.35 12.10 -19.32
CA HIS A 41 0.33 13.05 -18.44
C HIS A 41 -0.29 12.97 -17.05
N LEU A 42 0.55 13.13 -16.03
CA LEU A 42 0.13 13.24 -14.64
C LEU A 42 0.25 14.71 -14.25
N GLU A 43 -0.74 15.17 -13.50
CA GLU A 43 -0.79 16.53 -12.98
C GLU A 43 -0.38 16.56 -11.51
N ASP A 44 -0.03 17.76 -11.03
CA ASP A 44 0.32 17.96 -9.63
C ASP A 44 -0.86 17.57 -8.72
N GLY A 45 -0.61 16.64 -7.80
CA GLY A 45 -1.62 16.12 -6.87
C GLY A 45 -2.24 14.79 -7.27
N ASP A 46 -1.92 14.26 -8.45
CA ASP A 46 -2.38 12.93 -8.86
C ASP A 46 -1.80 11.83 -7.95
N ILE A 47 -2.63 10.81 -7.68
CA ILE A 47 -2.28 9.67 -6.82
C ILE A 47 -2.17 8.41 -7.68
N VAL A 48 -0.96 7.84 -7.74
CA VAL A 48 -0.69 6.57 -8.43
C VAL A 48 -0.69 5.43 -7.43
N MET A 49 -1.58 4.45 -7.63
CA MET A 49 -1.65 3.23 -6.82
C MET A 49 -0.74 2.16 -7.40
N THR A 50 0.24 1.68 -6.62
CA THR A 50 1.30 0.76 -7.08
C THR A 50 0.94 -0.73 -6.92
N GLY A 51 -0.33 -1.03 -6.65
CA GLY A 51 -0.83 -2.38 -6.36
C GLY A 51 -0.87 -2.73 -4.88
N THR A 52 -1.17 -3.99 -4.59
CA THR A 52 -1.35 -4.51 -3.23
C THR A 52 -0.64 -5.87 -3.07
N PRO A 53 -0.09 -6.18 -1.88
CA PRO A 53 0.36 -7.55 -1.59
C PRO A 53 -0.82 -8.52 -1.49
N GLN A 54 -0.50 -9.81 -1.41
CA GLN A 54 -1.47 -10.89 -1.18
C GLN A 54 -2.31 -10.66 0.08
N GLY A 55 -3.52 -11.21 0.10
CA GLY A 55 -4.42 -11.20 1.25
C GLY A 55 -5.64 -10.31 1.10
N VAL A 56 -5.97 -9.92 -0.14
CA VAL A 56 -7.24 -9.28 -0.48
C VAL A 56 -8.38 -10.27 -0.18
N GLY A 57 -9.44 -9.79 0.46
CA GLY A 57 -10.59 -10.59 0.86
C GLY A 57 -11.85 -9.74 0.99
N GLU A 58 -12.91 -10.37 1.50
CA GLU A 58 -14.19 -9.71 1.71
C GLU A 58 -14.11 -8.66 2.82
N ILE A 59 -14.91 -7.60 2.67
CA ILE A 59 -15.06 -6.53 3.65
C ILE A 59 -16.50 -6.56 4.14
N VAL A 60 -16.68 -6.60 5.46
CA VAL A 60 -17.98 -6.57 6.10
C VAL A 60 -18.18 -5.26 6.83
N ALA A 61 -19.36 -4.66 6.73
CA ALA A 61 -19.69 -3.46 7.49
C ALA A 61 -19.49 -3.70 9.00
N GLY A 62 -18.82 -2.78 9.67
CA GLY A 62 -18.39 -2.90 11.06
C GLY A 62 -16.99 -3.48 11.26
N ASP A 63 -16.33 -4.00 10.22
CA ASP A 63 -14.95 -4.46 10.30
C ASP A 63 -14.01 -3.30 10.69
N ARG A 64 -13.10 -3.57 11.62
CA ARG A 64 -12.07 -2.62 12.06
C ARG A 64 -10.77 -2.89 11.31
N PHE A 65 -10.37 -1.92 10.50
CA PHE A 65 -9.15 -1.96 9.72
C PHE A 65 -8.05 -1.19 10.42
N LEU A 66 -6.84 -1.74 10.41
CA LEU A 66 -5.62 -1.07 10.87
C LEU A 66 -4.56 -1.20 9.78
N GLY A 67 -4.30 -0.10 9.08
CA GLY A 67 -3.27 0.00 8.06
C GLY A 67 -1.99 0.61 8.62
N ARG A 68 -0.84 0.06 8.24
CA ARG A 68 0.48 0.56 8.64
C ARG A 68 1.41 0.67 7.45
N ILE A 69 2.23 1.73 7.48
CA ILE A 69 3.46 1.79 6.70
C ILE A 69 4.62 1.73 7.69
N LYS A 70 5.57 0.83 7.42
CA LYS A 70 6.75 0.62 8.25
C LYS A 70 8.02 0.86 7.43
N HIS A 71 9.06 1.30 8.12
CA HIS A 71 10.43 1.36 7.60
C HIS A 71 11.34 0.69 8.61
N GLN A 72 12.13 -0.30 8.17
CA GLN A 72 13.04 -1.06 9.03
C GLN A 72 12.35 -1.64 10.29
N GLY A 73 11.16 -2.19 10.11
CA GLY A 73 10.36 -2.81 11.17
C GLY A 73 9.61 -1.83 12.09
N LYS A 74 9.87 -0.51 12.00
CA LYS A 74 9.17 0.51 12.79
C LYS A 74 8.00 1.11 12.01
N ALA A 75 6.81 1.15 12.60
CA ALA A 75 5.67 1.86 12.03
C ALA A 75 5.96 3.37 12.00
N ILE A 76 5.85 3.96 10.81
CA ILE A 76 5.98 5.41 10.58
C ILE A 76 4.62 6.07 10.36
N ILE A 77 3.65 5.30 9.88
CA ILE A 77 2.26 5.69 9.74
C ILE A 77 1.41 4.52 10.24
N GLU A 78 0.39 4.84 11.02
CA GLU A 78 -0.64 3.90 11.46
C GLU A 78 -1.98 4.64 11.38
N VAL A 79 -2.94 4.03 10.70
CA VAL A 79 -4.29 4.56 10.54
C VAL A 79 -5.28 3.46 10.80
N GLU A 80 -6.32 3.80 11.55
CA GLU A 80 -7.40 2.89 11.86
C GLU A 80 -8.73 3.46 11.36
N TRP A 81 -9.56 2.61 10.78
CA TRP A 81 -10.92 2.98 10.40
C TRP A 81 -11.88 1.80 10.57
N MET A 82 -13.17 2.11 10.60
CA MET A 82 -14.24 1.12 10.59
C MET A 82 -14.91 1.13 9.21
N ALA A 83 -15.12 -0.04 8.62
CA ALA A 83 -15.91 -0.16 7.41
C ALA A 83 -17.37 0.21 7.71
N VAL A 84 -17.94 1.08 6.88
CA VAL A 84 -19.32 1.57 6.98
C VAL A 84 -20.21 0.96 5.91
#